data_AF-A0A6V7IZS4-F1
#
_entry.id   AF-A0A6V7IZS4-F1
#
_cell.length_a   1.000
_cell.length_b   1.000
_cell.length_c   1.000
_cell.angle_alpha   90.00
_cell.angle_beta   90.00
_cell.angle_gamma   90.00
#
_symmetry.space_group_name_H-M   'P 1'
#
loop_
_entity.id
_entity.type
_entity.pdbx_description
1 polymer ?
#
loop_
_entity_poly.entity_id
_entity_poly.type
_entity_poly.pdbx_seq_one_letter_code
_entity_poly.pdbx_strand_id
1 'polypeptide(L)'
;LIYWEWKQYMESCVLLLQLAANIFTGITSEAVLQEVLNSAQGYSFLCNLAEVAAVCRRVNFSHKEMDINIMGFDDLLLDIDRIWAEMEPFYVNIP
;
A
#
# COMPACT_ATOMS: atom_id res chain seq x y z
N LEU A 1 -3.07 24.70 -1.47
CA LEU A 1 -2.89 24.02 -0.17
C LEU A 1 -3.32 22.56 -0.26
N ILE A 2 -4.61 22.31 -0.54
CA ILE A 2 -5.21 20.96 -0.60
C ILE A 2 -4.42 19.96 -1.47
N TYR A 3 -3.98 20.35 -2.67
CA TYR A 3 -3.20 19.45 -3.55
C TYR A 3 -1.83 19.06 -3.01
N TRP A 4 -1.18 19.95 -2.25
CA TRP A 4 0.09 19.65 -1.58
C TRP A 4 -0.11 18.68 -0.41
N GLU A 5 -1.22 18.83 0.32
CA GLU A 5 -1.61 17.90 1.39
C GLU A 5 -1.89 16.50 0.82
N TRP A 6 -2.56 16.42 -0.33
CA TRP A 6 -2.74 15.14 -1.04
C TRP A 6 -1.41 14.51 -1.43
N LYS A 7 -0.47 15.27 -2.02
CA LYS A 7 0.85 14.74 -2.38
C LYS A 7 1.59 14.20 -1.16
N GLN A 8 1.62 14.96 -0.06
CA GLN A 8 2.27 14.55 1.18
C GLN A 8 1.60 13.31 1.81
N TYR A 9 0.28 13.22 1.73
CA TYR A 9 -0.46 12.05 2.19
C TYR A 9 -0.10 10.81 1.36
N MET A 10 -0.02 10.94 0.04
CA MET A 10 0.38 9.84 -0.84
C MET A 10 1.83 9.40 -0.62
N GLU A 11 2.76 10.34 -0.39
CA GLU A 11 4.13 10.03 0.02
C GLU A 11 4.15 9.21 1.33
N SER A 12 3.29 9.56 2.29
CA SER A 12 3.16 8.81 3.55
C SER A 12 2.61 7.40 3.31
N CYS A 13 1.66 7.23 2.38
CA CYS A 13 1.14 5.93 1.99
C CYS A 13 2.20 5.04 1.33
N VAL A 14 3.03 5.61 0.43
CA VAL A 14 4.17 4.90 -0.18
C VAL A 14 5.11 4.36 0.91
N LEU A 15 5.51 5.22 1.86
CA LEU A 15 6.41 4.82 2.95
C LEU A 15 5.82 3.69 3.82
N LEU A 16 4.53 3.78 4.14
CA LEU A 16 3.84 2.79 4.96
C LEU A 16 3.75 1.43 4.24
N LEU A 17 3.37 1.44 2.96
CA LEU A 17 3.30 0.22 2.15
C LEU A 17 4.68 -0.40 1.94
N GLN A 18 5.70 0.42 1.67
CA GLN A 18 7.07 -0.08 1.51
C GLN A 18 7.60 -0.70 2.80
N LEU A 19 7.32 -0.08 3.95
CA LEU A 19 7.71 -0.65 5.24
C LEU A 19 7.04 -2.01 5.46
N ALA A 20 5.73 -2.13 5.15
CA ALA A 20 5.02 -3.40 5.24
C ALA A 20 5.62 -4.47 4.31
N ALA A 21 5.93 -4.11 3.05
CA ALA A 21 6.58 -5.01 2.11
C ALA A 21 7.93 -5.49 2.61
N ASN A 22 8.74 -4.59 3.16
CA ASN A 22 10.04 -4.95 3.73
C ASN A 22 9.92 -5.86 4.96
N ILE A 23 8.87 -5.72 5.77
CA ILE A 23 8.63 -6.60 6.92
C ILE A 23 8.39 -8.04 6.43
N PHE A 24 7.46 -8.26 5.50
CA PHE A 24 7.13 -9.61 5.05
C PHE A 24 8.25 -10.24 4.21
N THR A 25 8.83 -9.49 3.27
CA THR A 25 9.96 -9.97 2.45
C THR A 25 11.24 -10.19 3.27
N GLY A 26 11.38 -9.50 4.40
CA GLY A 26 12.50 -9.68 5.33
C GLY A 26 12.42 -10.94 6.20
N ILE A 27 11.26 -11.60 6.28
CA ILE A 27 11.11 -12.86 7.01
C ILE A 27 11.66 -14.00 6.14
N THR A 28 12.84 -14.51 6.48
CA THR A 28 13.51 -15.57 5.72
C THR A 28 13.05 -16.99 6.08
N SER A 29 12.37 -17.15 7.21
CA SER A 29 11.83 -18.43 7.66
C SER A 29 10.37 -18.58 7.27
N GLU A 30 10.07 -19.53 6.38
CA GLU A 30 8.71 -19.81 5.93
C GLU A 30 7.77 -20.13 7.10
N ALA A 31 8.24 -20.88 8.10
CA ALA A 31 7.43 -21.21 9.27
C ALA A 31 7.04 -19.96 10.07
N VAL A 32 7.96 -19.00 10.22
CA VAL A 32 7.69 -17.73 10.91
C VAL A 32 6.75 -16.86 10.07
N LEU A 33 6.94 -16.82 8.74
CA LEU A 33 6.06 -16.09 7.85
C LEU A 33 4.62 -16.61 7.96
N GLN A 34 4.43 -17.93 7.87
CA GLN A 34 3.12 -18.56 8.03
C GLN A 34 2.51 -18.31 9.42
N GLU A 35 3.30 -18.35 10.49
CA GLU A 35 2.82 -18.01 11.83
C GLU A 35 2.30 -16.57 11.90
N VAL A 36 3.05 -15.61 11.34
CA VAL A 36 2.66 -14.20 11.29
C VAL A 36 1.39 -14.01 10.47
N LEU A 37 1.35 -14.55 9.24
CA LEU A 37 0.21 -14.38 8.32
C LEU A 37 -1.08 -15.01 8.87
N ASN A 38 -0.98 -16.14 9.56
CA ASN A 38 -2.13 -16.83 10.14
C ASN A 38 -2.55 -16.29 11.53
N SER A 39 -1.78 -15.37 12.10
CA SER A 39 -2.15 -14.73 13.37
C SER A 39 -3.28 -13.71 13.18
N ALA A 40 -4.11 -13.52 14.20
CA ALA A 40 -5.17 -12.51 14.17
C ALA A 40 -4.62 -11.09 13.96
N GLN A 41 -3.44 -10.81 14.51
CA GLN A 41 -2.74 -9.53 14.36
C GLN A 41 -2.21 -9.34 12.94
N GLY A 42 -1.59 -10.36 12.35
CA GLY A 42 -1.10 -10.33 10.97
C GLY A 42 -2.22 -10.16 9.95
N TYR A 43 -3.32 -10.91 10.13
CA TYR A 43 -4.53 -10.74 9.34
C TYR A 43 -5.08 -9.30 9.42
N SER A 44 -5.27 -8.79 10.65
CA SER A 44 -5.77 -7.42 10.87
C SER A 44 -4.84 -6.36 10.24
N PHE A 45 -3.52 -6.56 10.34
CA PHE A 45 -2.54 -5.69 9.72
C PHE A 45 -2.68 -5.67 8.19
N LEU A 46 -2.81 -6.83 7.55
CA LEU A 46 -3.00 -6.94 6.10
C LEU A 46 -4.32 -6.33 5.62
N CYS A 47 -5.43 -6.52 6.37
CA CYS A 47 -6.69 -5.85 6.06
C CYS A 47 -6.56 -4.32 6.11
N ASN A 48 -5.90 -3.78 7.15
CA ASN A 48 -5.67 -2.34 7.25
C ASN A 48 -4.79 -1.81 6.11
N LEU A 49 -3.80 -2.59 5.66
CA LEU A 49 -2.98 -2.24 4.48
C LEU A 49 -3.79 -2.26 3.19
N ALA A 50 -4.68 -3.25 3.02
CA ALA A 50 -5.57 -3.32 1.86
C ALA A 50 -6.48 -2.08 1.79
N GLU A 51 -6.98 -1.62 2.93
CA GLU A 51 -7.75 -0.36 3.00
C GLU A 51 -6.92 0.86 2.58
N VAL A 52 -5.66 0.95 3.02
CA VAL A 52 -4.75 2.04 2.58
C VAL A 52 -4.56 2.00 1.06
N ALA A 53 -4.25 0.84 0.48
CA ALA A 53 -4.11 0.69 -0.97
C ALA A 53 -5.41 1.01 -1.72
N ALA A 54 -6.57 0.68 -1.15
CA ALA A 54 -7.87 1.01 -1.72
C ALA A 54 -8.17 2.52 -1.69
N VAL A 55 -7.83 3.20 -0.60
CA VAL A 55 -7.90 4.68 -0.51
C VAL A 55 -7.04 5.30 -1.60
N CYS A 56 -5.80 4.85 -1.75
CA CYS A 56 -4.87 5.37 -2.75
C CYS A 56 -5.41 5.19 -4.18
N ARG A 57 -6.01 4.04 -4.49
CA ARG A 57 -6.67 3.80 -5.78
C ARG A 57 -7.86 4.74 -6.02
N ARG A 58 -8.70 5.01 -5.01
CA ARG A 58 -9.80 5.98 -5.14
C ARG A 58 -9.30 7.42 -5.38
N VAL A 59 -8.16 7.76 -4.78
CA VAL A 59 -7.48 9.04 -5.03
C VAL A 59 -6.97 9.11 -6.47
N ASN A 60 -6.37 8.04 -7.00
CA ASN A 60 -5.95 7.95 -8.40
C ASN A 60 -7.11 8.23 -9.37
N PHE A 61 -8.25 7.57 -9.16
CA PHE A 61 -9.45 7.78 -9.96
C PHE A 61 -9.92 9.24 -9.91
N SER A 62 -10.04 9.80 -8.70
CA SER A 62 -10.46 11.20 -8.53
C SER A 62 -9.47 12.17 -9.19
N HIS A 63 -8.17 11.92 -9.09
CA HIS A 63 -7.13 12.76 -9.69
C HIS A 63 -7.25 12.83 -11.21
N LYS A 64 -7.45 11.68 -11.86
CA LYS A 64 -7.62 11.58 -13.33
C LYS A 64 -8.86 12.33 -13.83
N GLU A 65 -9.95 12.31 -13.06
CA GLU A 65 -11.19 13.03 -13.41
C GLU A 65 -11.07 14.56 -13.25
N MET A 66 -10.19 15.04 -12.36
CA MET A 66 -10.05 16.47 -12.09
C MET A 66 -9.16 17.21 -13.11
N ASP A 67 -8.38 16.50 -13.93
CA ASP A 67 -7.42 17.07 -14.90
C ASP A 67 -6.43 18.07 -14.27
N ILE A 68 -5.93 17.75 -13.07
CA ILE A 68 -5.01 18.62 -12.32
C ILE A 68 -3.62 18.02 -12.36
N ASN A 69 -2.67 18.74 -12.94
CA ASN A 69 -1.28 18.30 -12.97
C ASN A 69 -0.56 18.66 -11.66
N ILE A 70 -0.43 17.69 -10.75
CA ILE A 70 0.41 17.78 -9.55
C ILE A 70 1.73 17.07 -9.87
N MET A 71 2.83 17.83 -9.92
CA MET A 71 4.14 17.30 -10.25
C MET A 71 4.53 16.09 -9.37
N GLY A 72 4.84 14.97 -10.02
CA GLY A 72 5.27 13.72 -9.36
C GLY A 72 4.16 12.94 -8.66
N PHE A 73 2.89 13.35 -8.80
CA PHE A 73 1.77 12.63 -8.18
C PHE A 73 1.48 11.30 -8.87
N ASP A 74 1.57 11.27 -10.21
CA ASP A 74 1.46 10.04 -10.99
C ASP A 74 2.55 9.02 -10.62
N ASP A 75 3.77 9.48 -10.35
CA ASP A 75 4.87 8.61 -9.91
C ASP A 75 4.56 7.97 -8.56
N LEU A 76 4.01 8.74 -7.60
CA LEU A 76 3.57 8.20 -6.31
C LEU A 76 2.48 7.15 -6.45
N LEU A 77 1.54 7.37 -7.37
CA LEU A 77 0.45 6.43 -7.65
C LEU A 77 0.98 5.12 -8.25
N LEU A 78 1.92 5.22 -9.20
CA LEU A 78 2.59 4.07 -9.78
C LEU A 78 3.40 3.29 -8.74
N ASP A 79 4.09 3.98 -7.83
CA ASP A 79 4.83 3.33 -6.74
C ASP A 79 3.90 2.59 -5.80
N ILE A 80 2.73 3.15 -5.46
CA ILE A 80 1.73 2.47 -4.63
C ILE A 80 1.23 1.19 -5.32
N ASP A 81 0.86 1.27 -6.60
CA ASP A 81 0.37 0.11 -7.34
C ASP A 81 1.45 -0.98 -7.46
N ARG A 82 2.71 -0.58 -7.68
CA ARG A 82 3.87 -1.49 -7.73
C ARG A 82 4.12 -2.19 -6.40
N ILE A 83 4.22 -1.44 -5.30
CA ILE A 83 4.45 -2.00 -3.95
C ILE A 83 3.30 -2.92 -3.56
N TRP A 84 2.06 -2.53 -3.88
CA TRP A 84 0.90 -3.38 -3.60
C TRP A 84 0.95 -4.68 -4.41
N ALA A 85 1.34 -4.65 -5.68
CA ALA A 85 1.53 -5.86 -6.48
C ALA A 85 2.64 -6.78 -5.93
N GLU A 86 3.75 -6.23 -5.42
CA GLU A 86 4.81 -7.00 -4.76
C GLU A 86 4.31 -7.72 -3.49
N MET A 87 3.26 -7.19 -2.86
CA MET A 87 2.64 -7.76 -1.65
C MET A 87 1.65 -8.89 -1.93
N GLU A 88 1.29 -9.15 -3.19
CA GLU A 88 0.30 -10.16 -3.60
C GLU A 88 0.49 -11.53 -2.92
N PRO A 89 1.71 -12.10 -2.83
CA PRO A 89 1.91 -13.41 -2.20
C PRO A 89 1.44 -13.49 -0.74
N PHE A 90 1.39 -12.35 -0.03
CA PHE A 90 1.05 -12.30 1.39
C PHE A 90 -0.45 -12.15 1.65
N TYR A 91 -1.20 -11.57 0.71
CA TYR A 91 -2.63 -11.29 0.90
C TYR A 91 -3.56 -12.09 0.00
N VAL A 92 -3.08 -12.83 -1.00
CA VAL A 92 -3.92 -13.56 -1.97
C VAL A 92 -4.86 -14.59 -1.34
N ASN A 93 -4.50 -15.09 -0.15
CA ASN A 93 -5.27 -16.10 0.59
C ASN A 93 -6.06 -15.52 1.77
N ILE A 94 -6.12 -14.20 1.91
CA ILE A 94 -6.97 -13.53 2.89
C ILE A 94 -8.42 -13.61 2.36
N PRO A 95 -9.35 -14.28 3.08
CA PRO A 95 -10.74 -14.41 2.67
C PRO A 95 -11.48 -13.07 2.48
#